data_AF-A0A2N7XT42-F1
#
_entry.id   AF-A0A2N7XT42-F1
#
_cell.length_a   1.000
_cell.length_b   1.000
_cell.length_c   1.000
_cell.angle_alpha   90.00
_cell.angle_beta   90.00
_cell.angle_gamma   90.00
#
_symmetry.space_group_name_H-M   'P 1'
#
loop_
_entity.id
_entity.type
_entity.pdbx_description
1 polymer ?
#
loop_
_entity_poly.entity_id
_entity_poly.type
_entity_poly.pdbx_seq_one_letter_code
_entity_poly.pdbx_strand_id
1 'polypeptide(L)'
;VKYHILLPEGERVGGVVDRDQWTTILQTVSAVTAYRWLYSEGLRPANVIDLLIARTELPRSLAASVEEAVEILNLLAKRTGLHGEADRM
;
A
#
# COMPACT_ATOMS: atom_id res chain seq x y z
N VAL A 1 7.38 16.46 5.47
CA VAL A 1 7.66 17.06 4.14
C VAL A 1 8.54 16.11 3.31
N LYS A 2 8.04 14.90 2.97
CA LYS A 2 8.82 13.89 2.22
C LYS A 2 7.88 13.03 1.34
N TYR A 3 6.96 13.68 0.63
CA TYR A 3 5.92 12.99 -0.16
C TYR A 3 6.17 13.00 -1.68
N HIS A 4 7.36 13.47 -2.14
CA HIS A 4 7.66 13.63 -3.58
C HIS A 4 8.93 12.94 -4.06
N ILE A 5 9.49 11.99 -3.30
CA ILE A 5 10.66 11.24 -3.74
C ILE A 5 10.27 9.77 -3.89
N LEU A 6 9.41 9.47 -4.87
CA LEU A 6 9.26 8.09 -5.34
C LEU A 6 10.46 7.66 -6.19
N LEU A 7 11.25 8.62 -6.66
CA LEU A 7 12.58 8.42 -7.25
C LEU A 7 13.27 9.80 -7.29
N PRO A 8 14.50 9.99 -6.78
CA PRO A 8 15.25 11.22 -7.01
C PRO A 8 15.42 11.49 -8.52
N GLU A 9 15.47 12.76 -8.91
CA GLU A 9 15.68 13.14 -10.31
C GLU A 9 17.00 12.53 -10.84
N GLY A 10 16.92 11.70 -11.88
CA GLY A 10 18.07 11.01 -12.48
C GLY A 10 18.32 9.57 -12.00
N GLU A 11 17.61 9.09 -10.98
CA GLU A 11 17.66 7.67 -10.57
C GLU A 11 16.81 6.81 -11.51
N ARG A 12 17.18 5.53 -11.68
CA ARG A 12 16.40 4.56 -12.48
C ARG A 12 15.50 3.73 -11.57
N VAL A 13 14.28 3.44 -12.05
CA VAL A 13 13.39 2.47 -11.40
C VAL A 13 14.12 1.13 -11.27
N GLY A 14 14.11 0.53 -10.08
CA GLY A 14 14.93 -0.64 -9.75
C GLY A 14 16.38 -0.35 -9.30
N GLY A 15 16.75 0.92 -9.11
CA GLY A 15 18.02 1.31 -8.49
C GLY A 15 18.12 0.92 -7.00
N VAL A 16 19.29 1.12 -6.40
CA VAL A 16 19.54 0.75 -4.98
C VAL A 16 18.61 1.51 -4.04
N VAL A 17 18.39 2.81 -4.29
CA VAL A 17 17.49 3.66 -3.51
C VAL A 17 16.05 3.14 -3.57
N ASP A 18 15.59 2.76 -4.77
CA ASP A 18 14.25 2.19 -4.99
C ASP A 18 14.07 0.89 -4.19
N ARG A 19 15.07 0.00 -4.22
CA ARG A 19 15.05 -1.26 -3.46
C ARG A 19 14.90 -1.06 -1.95
N ASP A 20 15.60 -0.08 -1.40
CA ASP A 20 15.52 0.23 0.04
C ASP A 20 14.15 0.82 0.40
N GLN A 21 13.55 1.64 -0.47
CA GLN A 21 12.18 2.15 -0.27
C GLN A 21 11.16 1.02 -0.24
N TRP A 22 11.18 0.11 -1.22
CA TRP A 22 10.27 -1.04 -1.26
C TRP A 22 10.47 -1.99 -0.08
N THR A 23 11.71 -2.18 0.36
CA THR A 23 12.01 -2.95 1.58
C THR A 23 11.41 -2.27 2.82
N THR A 24 11.54 -0.95 2.91
CA THR A 24 10.97 -0.16 4.02
C THR A 24 9.45 -0.29 4.05
N ILE A 25 8.77 -0.22 2.90
CA ILE A 25 7.32 -0.41 2.79
C ILE A 25 6.92 -1.81 3.31
N LEU A 26 7.61 -2.87 2.89
CA LEU A 26 7.32 -4.22 3.38
C LEU A 26 7.55 -4.37 4.89
N GLN A 27 8.54 -3.66 5.46
CA GLN A 27 8.81 -3.67 6.89
C GLN A 27 7.73 -2.96 7.69
N THR A 28 7.29 -1.77 7.26
CA THR A 28 6.27 -0.99 8.00
C THR A 28 4.94 -1.72 8.10
N VAL A 29 4.63 -2.55 7.11
CA VAL A 29 3.40 -3.35 7.08
C VAL A 29 3.63 -4.81 7.48
N SER A 30 4.82 -5.17 7.98
CA SER A 30 5.17 -6.53 8.42
C SER A 30 4.98 -7.63 7.35
N ALA A 31 5.15 -7.30 6.07
CA ALA A 31 4.95 -8.20 4.93
C ALA A 31 6.26 -8.82 4.38
N VAL A 32 7.43 -8.53 4.96
CA VAL A 32 8.74 -9.02 4.46
C VAL A 32 8.78 -10.55 4.34
N THR A 33 8.30 -11.26 5.37
CA THR A 33 8.29 -12.73 5.35
C THR A 33 7.35 -13.24 4.27
N ALA A 34 6.12 -12.72 4.20
CA ALA A 34 5.16 -13.14 3.19
C ALA A 34 5.67 -12.91 1.75
N TYR A 35 6.33 -11.77 1.50
CA TYR A 35 6.95 -11.49 0.21
C TYR A 35 7.97 -12.56 -0.17
N ARG A 36 8.88 -12.93 0.75
CA ARG A 36 9.91 -13.95 0.49
C ARG A 36 9.34 -15.35 0.24
N TRP A 37 8.17 -15.65 0.79
CA TRP A 37 7.50 -16.93 0.58
C TRP A 37 6.76 -16.99 -0.76
N LEU A 38 6.15 -15.88 -1.18
CA LEU A 38 5.32 -15.82 -2.38
C LEU A 38 6.11 -15.49 -3.65
N TYR A 39 7.18 -14.70 -3.54
CA TYR A 39 8.01 -14.28 -4.65
C TYR A 39 9.45 -14.75 -4.42
N SER A 40 9.86 -15.75 -5.20
CA SER A 40 11.22 -16.31 -5.18
C SER A 40 12.24 -15.46 -5.96
N GLU A 41 11.75 -14.57 -6.82
CA GLU A 41 12.56 -13.56 -7.48
C GLU A 41 12.95 -12.45 -6.50
N GLY A 42 14.07 -11.76 -6.76
CA GLY A 42 14.51 -10.61 -5.97
C GLY A 42 13.43 -9.52 -5.85
N LEU A 43 13.67 -8.52 -5.00
CA LEU A 43 12.68 -7.46 -4.75
C LEU A 43 12.32 -6.72 -6.05
N ARG A 44 11.04 -6.79 -6.45
CA ARG A 44 10.50 -6.11 -7.62
C ARG A 44 9.31 -5.24 -7.19
N PRO A 45 9.27 -3.95 -7.60
CA PRO A 45 8.18 -3.04 -7.27
C PRO A 45 6.79 -3.62 -7.60
N ALA A 46 6.65 -4.23 -8.79
CA ALA A 46 5.40 -4.83 -9.24
C ALA A 46 4.89 -5.94 -8.31
N ASN A 47 5.78 -6.78 -7.78
CA ASN A 47 5.42 -7.85 -6.86
C ASN A 47 5.01 -7.30 -5.50
N VAL A 48 5.62 -6.19 -5.04
CA VAL A 48 5.19 -5.53 -3.81
C VAL A 48 3.80 -4.93 -3.96
N ILE A 49 3.51 -4.32 -5.11
CA ILE A 49 2.16 -3.79 -5.42
C ILE A 49 1.14 -4.92 -5.46
N ASP A 50 1.43 -6.01 -6.19
CA ASP A 50 0.56 -7.20 -6.24
C ASP A 50 0.29 -7.76 -4.84
N LEU A 51 1.33 -7.90 -4.02
CA LEU A 51 1.21 -8.39 -2.65
C LEU A 51 0.30 -7.52 -1.78
N LEU A 52 0.41 -6.19 -1.90
CA LEU A 52 -0.31 -5.25 -1.03
C LEU A 52 -1.74 -4.95 -1.50
N ILE A 53 -2.02 -5.11 -2.79
CA ILE A 53 -3.33 -4.75 -3.39
C ILE A 53 -4.16 -5.98 -3.71
N ALA A 54 -3.56 -7.03 -4.29
CA ALA A 54 -4.30 -8.18 -4.80
C ALA A 54 -4.53 -9.28 -3.76
N ARG A 55 -3.81 -9.25 -2.63
CA ARG A 55 -3.90 -10.28 -1.58
C ARG A 55 -4.54 -9.71 -0.32
N THR A 56 -5.81 -10.02 -0.13
CA THR A 56 -6.58 -9.64 1.07
C THR A 56 -6.07 -10.31 2.35
N GLU A 57 -5.28 -11.39 2.24
CA GLU A 57 -4.71 -12.07 3.41
C GLU A 57 -3.54 -11.31 4.06
N LEU A 58 -3.05 -10.22 3.45
CA LEU A 58 -1.86 -9.49 3.87
C LEU A 58 -2.03 -7.97 3.76
N PRO A 59 -1.38 -7.19 4.64
CA PRO A 59 -1.30 -7.37 6.09
C PRO A 59 -2.64 -7.03 6.75
N ARG A 60 -3.08 -7.88 7.69
CA ARG A 60 -4.37 -7.75 8.37
C ARG A 60 -4.61 -6.39 9.03
N SER A 61 -3.56 -5.72 9.52
CA SER A 61 -3.68 -4.37 10.07
C SER A 61 -3.99 -3.32 9.01
N LEU A 62 -3.40 -3.42 7.82
CA LEU A 62 -3.70 -2.51 6.71
C LEU A 62 -5.12 -2.74 6.20
N ALA A 63 -5.52 -4.00 6.03
CA ALA A 63 -6.89 -4.34 5.65
C ALA A 63 -7.91 -3.79 6.68
N ALA A 64 -7.69 -4.05 7.97
CA ALA A 64 -8.54 -3.53 9.04
C ALA A 64 -8.59 -1.99 9.08
N SER A 65 -7.45 -1.30 8.91
CA SER A 65 -7.43 0.16 8.90
C SER A 65 -8.14 0.75 7.67
N VAL A 66 -8.07 0.09 6.51
CA VAL A 66 -8.81 0.51 5.31
C VAL A 66 -10.31 0.29 5.50
N GLU A 67 -10.72 -0.87 6.03
CA GLU A 67 -12.12 -1.16 6.35
C GLU A 67 -12.68 -0.16 7.36
N GLU A 68 -11.95 0.12 8.44
CA GLU A 68 -12.33 1.10 9.46
C GLU A 68 -12.43 2.52 8.87
N ALA A 69 -11.49 2.93 8.02
CA ALA A 69 -11.55 4.23 7.35
C ALA A 69 -12.80 4.36 6.46
N VAL A 70 -13.12 3.32 5.68
CA VAL A 70 -14.34 3.28 4.86
C VAL A 70 -15.59 3.35 5.73
N GLU A 71 -15.63 2.62 6.84
CA GLU A 71 -16.75 2.65 7.78
C GLU A 71 -16.96 4.05 8.38
N ILE A 72 -15.89 4.71 8.85
CA ILE A 72 -15.95 6.06 9.41
C ILE A 72 -16.40 7.07 8.36
N LEU A 73 -15.90 6.97 7.12
CA LEU A 73 -16.31 7.84 6.02
C LEU A 73 -17.80 7.66 5.69
N ASN A 74 -18.29 6.42 5.68
CA ASN A 74 -19.71 6.14 5.47
C ASN A 74 -20.59 6.69 6.60
N LEU A 75 -20.15 6.60 7.86
CA LEU A 75 -20.83 7.21 9.00
C LEU A 75 -20.87 8.74 8.87
N LEU A 76 -19.77 9.35 8.42
CA LEU A 76 -19.72 10.78 8.19
C LEU A 76 -20.66 11.21 7.07
N ALA A 77 -20.66 10.51 5.94
CA ALA A 77 -21.54 10.78 4.80
C ALA A 77 -23.02 10.71 5.19
N LYS A 78 -23.42 9.67 5.95
CA LYS A 78 -24.77 9.55 6.51
C LYS A 78 -25.15 10.73 7.40
N ARG A 79 -24.20 11.25 8.19
CA ARG A 79 -24.43 12.36 9.11
C ARG A 79 -24.51 13.72 8.39
N THR A 80 -23.71 13.92 7.35
CA THR A 80 -23.64 15.20 6.61
C THR A 80 -24.63 15.27 5.45
N GLY A 81 -25.24 14.14 5.05
CA GLY A 81 -26.10 14.05 3.88
C GLY A 81 -25.35 14.11 2.55
N LEU A 82 -24.02 14.09 2.58
CA LEU A 82 -23.14 14.18 1.42
C LEU A 82 -22.54 12.81 1.14
N HIS A 83 -23.05 12.12 0.11
CA HIS A 83 -22.41 10.93 -0.45
C HIS A 83 -21.37 11.41 -1.47
N GLY A 84 -20.11 10.98 -1.29
CA GLY A 84 -19.03 11.29 -2.23
C GLY A 84 -19.20 10.58 -3.57
N GLU A 85 -18.43 10.95 -4.59
CA GLU A 85 -18.46 10.26 -5.89
C GLU A 85 -18.12 8.77 -5.81
N ALA A 86 -17.33 8.37 -4.80
CA ALA A 86 -16.97 6.97 -4.57
C ALA A 86 -18.15 6.08 -4.12
N ASP A 87 -19.21 6.66 -3.54
CA ASP A 87 -20.42 5.91 -3.13
C ASP A 87 -21.37 5.60 -4.31
N ARG A 88 -21.07 6.13 -5.52
CA ARG A 88 -21.91 5.96 -6.71
C ARG A 88 -21.42 4.85 -7.66
N MET A 89 -20.31 4.16 -7.34
CA MET A 89 -19.75 3.06 -8.16
C MET A 89 -20.10 1.71 -7.56
#